data_AF-A0A8T6YE73-F1
#
_entry.id   AF-A0A8T6YE73-F1
#
_cell.length_a   1.000
_cell.length_b   1.000
_cell.length_c   1.000
_cell.angle_alpha   90.00
_cell.angle_beta   90.00
_cell.angle_gamma   90.00
#
_symmetry.space_group_name_H-M   'P 1'
#
loop_
_entity.id
_entity.type
_entity.pdbx_description
1 polymer ?
#
loop_
_entity_poly.entity_id
_entity_poly.type
_entity_poly.pdbx_seq_one_letter_code
_entity_poly.pdbx_strand_id
1 'polypeptide(L)'
;MKPALVLVLVALLLASIFPIAASAPEKRSLDISSLTITFDKTDAIFTVNYDFDRLPKMYLLLFGSKNLEPKIRSMFANFDYEIKKIDQDQAILRVKNFSRFEKGYYLHDSRIKFGEGIRTIYIYTSDSTEPKKYSGMYIFNWHSVPGSESNKLLGFLKDDLGLDWVEDAKITKNEDDKTIYIFTDEKSAEIVLEGTDRAVLQTSDGQAYELLVKQVKEENEPPKIYLYSTLIYSTPNIYYRS
;
A
#
# COMPACT_ATOMS: atom_id res chain seq x y z
N MET A 1 -15.46 34.48 31.07
CA MET A 1 -14.39 33.62 31.65
C MET A 1 -13.05 34.29 31.41
N LYS A 2 -12.17 34.35 32.43
CA LYS A 2 -10.84 34.97 32.27
C LYS A 2 -10.07 34.21 31.17
N PRO A 3 -9.39 34.89 30.22
CA PRO A 3 -8.71 34.23 29.10
C PRO A 3 -7.68 33.19 29.56
N ALA A 4 -7.05 33.42 30.73
CA ALA A 4 -6.16 32.46 31.37
C ALA A 4 -6.85 31.13 31.74
N LEU A 5 -8.12 31.17 32.15
CA LEU A 5 -8.88 29.97 32.52
C LEU A 5 -9.22 29.12 31.28
N VAL A 6 -9.48 29.76 30.14
CA VAL A 6 -9.72 29.07 28.86
C VAL A 6 -8.43 28.41 28.37
N LEU A 7 -7.29 29.10 28.45
CA LEU A 7 -5.98 28.53 28.09
C LEU A 7 -5.60 27.32 28.96
N VAL A 8 -5.85 27.40 30.28
CA VAL A 8 -5.57 26.29 31.19
C VAL A 8 -6.48 25.08 30.91
N LEU A 9 -7.76 25.31 30.60
CA LEU A 9 -8.67 24.23 30.21
C LEU A 9 -8.27 23.57 28.89
N VAL A 10 -7.83 24.35 27.89
CA VAL A 10 -7.36 23.81 26.60
C VAL A 10 -6.05 23.03 26.77
N ALA A 11 -5.12 23.52 27.60
CA ALA A 11 -3.86 22.83 27.90
C ALA A 11 -4.07 21.52 28.67
N LEU A 12 -5.00 21.49 29.63
CA LEU A 12 -5.36 20.28 30.38
C LEU A 12 -6.07 19.24 29.49
N LEU A 13 -6.94 19.69 28.58
CA LEU A 13 -7.57 18.82 27.59
C LEU A 13 -6.53 18.19 26.65
N LEU A 14 -5.54 18.97 26.19
CA LEU A 14 -4.44 18.49 25.35
C LEU A 14 -3.52 17.50 26.10
N ALA A 15 -3.25 17.74 27.39
CA ALA A 15 -2.42 16.86 28.21
C ALA A 15 -3.11 15.50 28.49
N SER A 16 -4.45 15.46 28.54
CA SER A 16 -5.20 14.21 28.76
C SER A 16 -5.27 13.26 27.55
N ILE A 17 -4.77 13.67 26.38
CA ILE A 17 -4.79 12.86 25.15
C ILE A 17 -3.45 12.13 24.92
N PHE A 18 -2.41 12.43 25.71
CA PHE A 18 -1.13 11.71 25.62
C PHE A 18 -1.13 10.52 26.60
N PRO A 19 -1.21 9.26 26.12
CA PRO A 19 -0.95 8.12 26.99
C PRO A 19 0.54 8.11 27.34
N ILE A 20 0.84 8.26 28.63
CA ILE A 20 2.17 7.92 29.17
C ILE A 20 2.24 6.39 29.23
N ALA A 21 2.66 5.78 28.14
CA ALA A 21 3.21 4.42 28.12
C ALA A 21 4.05 4.25 26.85
N ALA A 22 5.31 3.86 27.03
CA ALA A 22 6.23 3.54 25.97
C ALA A 22 5.76 2.30 25.20
N SER A 23 5.40 2.51 23.95
CA SER A 23 5.70 1.61 22.84
C SER A 23 6.23 2.48 21.70
N ALA A 24 7.00 1.88 20.79
CA ALA A 24 7.69 2.50 19.66
C ALA A 24 6.86 3.60 18.95
N PRO A 25 7.49 4.53 18.20
CA PRO A 25 6.72 5.43 17.34
C PRO A 25 5.98 4.56 16.32
N GLU A 26 4.75 4.20 16.68
CA GLU A 26 3.75 3.69 15.78
C GLU A 26 3.59 4.83 14.79
N LYS A 27 4.28 4.69 13.66
CA LYS A 27 4.17 5.58 12.52
C LYS A 27 2.70 5.49 12.13
N ARG A 28 1.85 6.32 12.75
CA ARG A 28 0.41 6.39 12.47
C ARG A 28 0.28 6.93 11.05
N SER A 29 0.51 6.05 10.11
CA SER A 29 0.42 6.31 8.70
C SER A 29 -1.04 6.61 8.43
N LEU A 30 -1.32 7.77 7.84
CA LEU A 30 -2.53 7.98 7.05
C LEU A 30 -2.85 6.70 6.29
N ASP A 31 -3.92 6.01 6.68
CA ASP A 31 -4.43 4.85 5.96
C ASP A 31 -5.11 5.38 4.70
N ILE A 32 -4.41 5.29 3.58
CA ILE A 32 -4.98 5.62 2.28
C ILE A 32 -5.88 4.46 1.91
N SER A 33 -7.19 4.70 1.98
CA SER A 33 -8.19 3.68 1.75
C SER A 33 -8.21 3.26 0.28
N SER A 34 -8.14 4.24 -0.62
CA SER A 34 -8.08 3.98 -2.05
C SER A 34 -7.49 5.14 -2.86
N LEU A 35 -7.00 4.81 -4.05
CA LEU A 35 -6.63 5.77 -5.07
C LEU A 35 -7.53 5.57 -6.29
N THR A 36 -8.18 6.64 -6.74
CA THR A 36 -8.87 6.65 -8.04
C THR A 36 -7.99 7.38 -9.05
N ILE A 37 -7.69 6.71 -10.16
CA ILE A 37 -6.95 7.27 -11.29
C ILE A 37 -7.92 7.43 -12.44
N THR A 38 -8.17 8.66 -12.83
CA THR A 38 -8.97 8.98 -14.03
C THR A 38 -8.04 9.48 -15.10
N PHE A 39 -7.87 8.68 -16.16
CA PHE A 39 -7.05 9.05 -17.29
C PHE A 39 -7.72 10.15 -18.13
N ASP A 40 -6.94 11.15 -18.52
CA ASP A 40 -7.33 12.20 -19.47
C ASP A 40 -6.22 12.33 -20.51
N LYS A 41 -6.34 11.54 -21.59
CA LYS A 41 -5.30 11.41 -22.62
C LYS A 41 -3.93 11.11 -22.00
N THR A 42 -2.92 11.95 -22.18
CA THR A 42 -1.59 11.71 -21.60
C THR A 42 -1.51 12.04 -20.11
N ASP A 43 -2.47 12.79 -19.56
CA ASP A 43 -2.51 13.17 -18.16
C ASP A 43 -3.42 12.23 -17.35
N ALA A 44 -3.41 12.40 -16.03
CA ALA A 44 -4.38 11.74 -15.16
C ALA A 44 -4.77 12.63 -13.98
N ILE A 45 -5.95 12.38 -13.44
CA ILE A 45 -6.40 12.92 -12.16
C ILE A 45 -6.31 11.80 -11.14
N PHE A 46 -5.54 12.03 -10.08
CA PHE A 46 -5.48 11.15 -8.93
C PHE A 46 -6.38 11.72 -7.85
N THR A 47 -7.38 10.96 -7.45
CA THR A 47 -8.22 11.23 -6.28
C THR A 47 -7.82 10.25 -5.19
N VAL A 48 -7.13 10.75 -4.19
CA VAL A 48 -6.59 9.95 -3.09
C VAL A 48 -7.58 10.03 -1.95
N ASN A 49 -8.24 8.93 -1.65
CA ASN A 49 -9.25 8.85 -0.60
C ASN A 49 -8.59 8.37 0.70
N TYR A 50 -8.90 9.07 1.78
CA TYR A 50 -8.40 8.76 3.11
C TYR A 50 -9.55 8.29 3.98
N ASP A 51 -9.30 7.30 4.83
CA ASP A 51 -10.21 7.02 5.93
C ASP A 51 -9.58 7.51 7.22
N PHE A 52 -10.27 8.44 7.87
CA PHE A 52 -9.84 9.03 9.12
C PHE A 52 -10.94 8.79 10.14
N ASP A 53 -10.54 8.29 11.30
CA ASP A 53 -11.40 8.36 12.48
C ASP A 53 -11.82 9.81 12.77
N ARG A 54 -12.92 9.97 13.51
CA ARG A 54 -13.53 11.29 13.78
C ARG A 54 -12.54 12.32 14.34
N LEU A 55 -11.56 11.89 15.13
CA LEU A 55 -10.58 12.78 15.75
C LEU A 55 -9.62 13.40 14.70
N PRO A 56 -8.88 12.64 13.87
CA PRO A 56 -8.06 13.21 12.80
C PRO A 56 -8.82 14.16 11.86
N LYS A 57 -10.08 13.85 11.49
CA LYS A 57 -10.92 14.75 10.68
C LYS A 57 -11.13 16.11 11.36
N MET A 58 -11.35 16.10 12.68
CA MET A 58 -11.53 17.32 13.47
C MET A 58 -10.24 18.14 13.58
N TYR A 59 -9.07 17.50 13.64
CA TYR A 59 -7.78 18.20 13.54
C TYR A 59 -7.58 18.84 12.16
N LEU A 60 -7.93 18.15 11.09
CA LEU A 60 -7.90 18.70 9.72
C LEU A 60 -8.84 19.89 9.53
N LEU A 61 -10.03 19.84 10.13
CA LEU A 61 -10.97 20.96 10.19
C LEU A 61 -10.36 22.20 10.85
N LEU A 62 -9.72 22.03 12.00
CA LEU A 62 -9.23 23.14 12.82
C LEU A 62 -7.90 23.73 12.31
N PHE A 63 -7.01 22.89 11.79
CA PHE A 63 -5.63 23.26 11.46
C PHE A 63 -5.33 23.23 9.95
N GLY A 64 -6.31 22.83 9.14
CA GLY A 64 -6.20 22.74 7.68
C GLY A 64 -5.33 21.58 7.20
N SER A 65 -5.08 21.55 5.90
CA SER A 65 -4.34 20.48 5.20
C SER A 65 -2.83 20.50 5.41
N LYS A 66 -2.28 21.44 6.21
CA LYS A 66 -0.83 21.66 6.35
C LYS A 66 -0.05 20.43 6.78
N ASN A 67 -0.68 19.52 7.52
CA ASN A 67 -0.06 18.28 7.97
C ASN A 67 -0.23 17.11 6.97
N LEU A 68 -1.24 17.17 6.10
CA LEU A 68 -1.47 16.17 5.06
C LEU A 68 -0.57 16.40 3.85
N GLU A 69 -0.41 17.66 3.44
CA GLU A 69 0.28 18.00 2.20
C GLU A 69 1.71 17.42 2.13
N PRO A 70 2.58 17.53 3.15
CA PRO A 70 3.92 16.92 3.11
C PRO A 70 3.86 15.40 2.93
N LYS A 71 2.87 14.74 3.53
CA LYS A 71 2.70 13.28 3.40
C LYS A 71 2.27 12.90 1.98
N ILE A 72 1.29 13.60 1.41
CA ILE A 72 0.88 13.40 0.01
C ILE A 72 2.06 13.66 -0.92
N ARG A 73 2.86 14.68 -0.62
CA ARG A 73 4.05 14.99 -1.41
C ARG A 73 5.09 13.87 -1.38
N SER A 74 5.34 13.32 -0.20
CA SER A 74 6.24 12.17 -0.04
C SER A 74 5.74 10.94 -0.80
N MET A 75 4.44 10.68 -0.77
CA MET A 75 3.86 9.49 -1.39
C MET A 75 3.90 9.53 -2.91
N PHE A 76 3.63 10.69 -3.52
CA PHE A 76 3.61 10.85 -4.98
C PHE A 76 4.90 11.48 -5.52
N ALA A 77 5.99 11.52 -4.73
CA ALA A 77 7.24 12.20 -5.10
C ALA A 77 7.83 11.75 -6.44
N ASN A 78 7.56 10.51 -6.86
CA ASN A 78 8.04 9.94 -8.13
C ASN A 78 7.19 10.34 -9.35
N PHE A 79 6.13 11.14 -9.17
CA PHE A 79 5.25 11.61 -10.23
C PHE A 79 5.44 13.12 -10.46
N ASP A 80 5.23 13.58 -11.70
CA ASP A 80 5.08 15.01 -12.00
C ASP A 80 3.61 15.39 -11.80
N TYR A 81 3.30 16.12 -10.72
CA TYR A 81 1.93 16.47 -10.38
C TYR A 81 1.79 17.85 -9.74
N GLU A 82 0.56 18.33 -9.80
CA GLU A 82 0.07 19.51 -9.09
C GLU A 82 -1.05 19.10 -8.13
N ILE A 83 -0.94 19.50 -6.87
CA ILE A 83 -2.05 19.35 -5.91
C ILE A 83 -3.10 20.39 -6.23
N LYS A 84 -4.29 19.94 -6.66
CA LYS A 84 -5.44 20.81 -6.96
C LYS A 84 -6.26 21.10 -5.72
N LYS A 85 -6.40 20.12 -4.83
CA LYS A 85 -7.21 20.22 -3.62
C LYS A 85 -6.73 19.22 -2.57
N ILE A 86 -6.80 19.61 -1.31
CA ILE A 86 -6.78 18.69 -0.17
C ILE A 86 -7.94 19.09 0.73
N ASP A 87 -8.82 18.15 1.04
CA ASP A 87 -9.90 18.33 2.01
C ASP A 87 -9.85 17.22 3.09
N GLN A 88 -10.95 17.02 3.80
CA GLN A 88 -11.01 16.10 4.94
C GLN A 88 -11.12 14.63 4.54
N ASP A 89 -11.58 14.36 3.32
CA ASP A 89 -11.90 13.02 2.85
C ASP A 89 -10.97 12.61 1.70
N GLN A 90 -10.47 13.57 0.92
CA GLN A 90 -9.64 13.28 -0.24
C GLN A 90 -8.65 14.40 -0.59
N ALA A 91 -7.61 14.04 -1.34
CA ALA A 91 -6.83 14.97 -2.13
C ALA A 91 -7.01 14.70 -3.62
N ILE A 92 -6.99 15.77 -4.41
CA ILE A 92 -7.06 15.72 -5.86
C ILE A 92 -5.75 16.25 -6.41
N LEU A 93 -5.07 15.43 -7.20
CA LEU A 93 -3.80 15.75 -7.84
C LEU A 93 -3.98 15.63 -9.35
N ARG A 94 -3.45 16.59 -10.10
CA ARG A 94 -3.32 16.47 -11.56
C ARG A 94 -1.91 15.98 -11.86
N VAL A 95 -1.81 14.76 -12.39
CA VAL A 95 -0.56 14.12 -12.78
C VAL A 95 -0.35 14.32 -14.28
N LYS A 96 0.81 14.82 -14.67
CA LYS A 96 1.15 15.13 -16.07
C LYS A 96 1.90 13.98 -16.71
N ASN A 97 1.72 13.82 -18.02
CA ASN A 97 2.45 12.82 -18.83
C ASN A 97 2.42 11.42 -18.20
N PHE A 98 1.31 11.08 -17.55
CA PHE A 98 1.10 9.80 -16.89
C PHE A 98 1.03 8.65 -17.90
N SER A 99 0.52 8.90 -19.10
CA SER A 99 0.52 7.95 -20.22
C SER A 99 1.21 8.54 -21.45
N ARG A 100 1.63 7.69 -22.38
CA ARG A 100 2.10 8.07 -23.71
C ARG A 100 1.07 7.68 -24.76
N PHE A 101 0.93 8.49 -25.80
CA PHE A 101 0.12 8.12 -26.96
C PHE A 101 1.01 7.46 -28.03
N GLU A 102 0.68 6.23 -28.41
CA GLU A 102 1.41 5.46 -29.40
C GLU A 102 0.44 4.60 -30.23
N LYS A 103 0.56 4.68 -31.57
CA LYS A 103 -0.20 3.83 -32.51
C LYS A 103 -1.73 3.81 -32.26
N GLY A 104 -2.32 4.92 -31.84
CA GLY A 104 -3.76 5.03 -31.60
C GLY A 104 -4.21 4.64 -30.19
N TYR A 105 -3.29 4.34 -29.29
CA TYR A 105 -3.57 3.97 -27.90
C TYR A 105 -2.81 4.87 -26.93
N TYR A 106 -3.35 5.01 -25.74
CA TYR A 106 -2.66 5.55 -24.58
C TYR A 106 -2.12 4.39 -23.76
N LEU A 107 -0.83 4.44 -23.45
CA LEU A 107 -0.08 3.39 -22.76
C LEU A 107 0.55 3.95 -21.49
N HIS A 108 0.30 3.29 -20.37
CA HIS A 108 0.95 3.57 -19.09
C HIS A 108 1.68 2.33 -18.60
N ASP A 109 2.96 2.49 -18.28
CA ASP A 109 3.81 1.42 -17.76
C ASP A 109 4.02 1.60 -16.25
N SER A 110 3.90 0.50 -15.51
CA SER A 110 3.99 0.32 -14.04
C SER A 110 5.32 0.69 -13.38
N ARG A 111 6.23 1.37 -14.09
CA ARG A 111 7.61 1.57 -13.63
C ARG A 111 7.73 2.54 -12.46
N ILE A 112 6.71 3.34 -12.20
CA ILE A 112 6.72 4.38 -11.17
C ILE A 112 6.05 3.83 -9.91
N LYS A 113 6.81 3.80 -8.82
CA LYS A 113 6.34 3.34 -7.51
C LYS A 113 5.76 4.49 -6.69
N PHE A 114 4.77 4.17 -5.87
CA PHE A 114 4.33 5.04 -4.79
C PHE A 114 5.36 5.03 -3.66
N GLY A 115 5.42 6.10 -2.88
CA GLY A 115 6.25 6.17 -1.67
C GLY A 115 5.69 5.35 -0.50
N GLU A 116 4.41 4.98 -0.55
CA GLU A 116 3.74 4.10 0.41
C GLU A 116 2.73 3.20 -0.32
N GLY A 117 2.42 2.04 0.25
CA GLY A 117 1.48 1.08 -0.33
C GLY A 117 0.01 1.55 -0.27
N ILE A 118 -0.76 1.21 -1.31
CA ILE A 118 -2.18 1.57 -1.45
C ILE A 118 -3.04 0.31 -1.40
N ARG A 119 -4.10 0.29 -0.59
CA ARG A 119 -4.97 -0.89 -0.45
C ARG A 119 -5.74 -1.23 -1.74
N THR A 120 -6.35 -0.23 -2.37
CA THR A 120 -7.18 -0.41 -3.56
C THR A 120 -6.97 0.73 -4.56
N ILE A 121 -6.85 0.40 -5.83
CA ILE A 121 -6.77 1.37 -6.93
C ILE A 121 -7.96 1.16 -7.88
N TYR A 122 -8.67 2.24 -8.20
CA TYR A 122 -9.71 2.27 -9.22
C TYR A 122 -9.22 3.05 -10.42
N ILE A 123 -9.38 2.50 -11.62
CA ILE A 123 -8.89 3.13 -12.85
C ILE A 123 -10.02 3.34 -13.84
N TYR A 124 -10.26 4.61 -14.17
CA TYR A 124 -11.19 5.03 -15.21
C TYR A 124 -10.41 5.40 -16.47
N THR A 125 -10.81 4.80 -17.59
CA THR A 125 -10.32 5.12 -18.94
C THR A 125 -11.47 5.60 -19.80
N SER A 126 -11.19 6.42 -20.81
CA SER A 126 -12.21 7.02 -21.68
C SER A 126 -13.01 5.99 -22.49
N ASP A 127 -12.46 4.81 -22.72
CA ASP A 127 -13.09 3.72 -23.47
C ASP A 127 -13.91 2.75 -22.59
N SER A 128 -14.04 3.02 -21.28
CA SER A 128 -14.79 2.18 -20.35
C SER A 128 -15.71 3.01 -19.45
N THR A 129 -16.96 2.58 -19.30
CA THR A 129 -17.91 3.18 -18.35
C THR A 129 -17.71 2.67 -16.93
N GLU A 130 -17.04 1.51 -16.77
CA GLU A 130 -16.76 0.90 -15.46
C GLU A 130 -15.27 1.03 -15.12
N PRO A 131 -14.93 1.32 -13.86
CA PRO A 131 -13.54 1.35 -13.43
C PRO A 131 -12.96 -0.06 -13.32
N LYS A 132 -11.70 -0.21 -13.72
CA LYS A 132 -10.91 -1.38 -13.37
C LYS A 132 -10.47 -1.26 -11.91
N LYS A 133 -10.87 -2.23 -11.08
CA LYS A 133 -10.47 -2.30 -9.66
C LYS A 133 -9.25 -3.20 -9.51
N TYR A 134 -8.24 -2.70 -8.82
CA TYR A 134 -7.03 -3.41 -8.45
C TYR A 134 -6.91 -3.45 -6.92
N SER A 135 -6.80 -4.65 -6.36
CA SER A 135 -6.63 -4.91 -4.93
C SER A 135 -6.22 -6.37 -4.77
N GLY A 136 -5.47 -6.72 -3.72
CA GLY A 136 -5.06 -8.10 -3.49
C GLY A 136 -4.17 -8.61 -4.63
N MET A 137 -2.94 -8.08 -4.71
CA MET A 137 -2.02 -8.44 -5.79
C MET A 137 -1.44 -9.83 -5.56
N TYR A 138 -1.55 -10.71 -6.56
CA TYR A 138 -1.00 -12.06 -6.46
C TYR A 138 0.50 -12.02 -6.26
N ILE A 139 1.00 -12.76 -5.27
CA ILE A 139 2.43 -12.91 -5.02
C ILE A 139 2.87 -14.30 -5.49
N PHE A 140 2.42 -15.36 -4.82
CA PHE A 140 2.84 -16.74 -5.12
C PHE A 140 1.85 -17.80 -4.61
N ASN A 141 2.00 -19.03 -5.10
CA ASN A 141 1.36 -20.24 -4.60
C ASN A 141 2.27 -20.87 -3.53
N TRP A 142 1.72 -21.06 -2.33
CA TRP A 142 2.42 -21.59 -1.16
C TRP A 142 3.16 -22.90 -1.43
N HIS A 143 2.52 -23.83 -2.16
CA HIS A 143 3.10 -25.15 -2.44
C HIS A 143 4.14 -25.12 -3.56
N SER A 144 4.29 -23.99 -4.26
CA SER A 144 5.30 -23.78 -5.30
C SER A 144 6.54 -23.05 -4.81
N VAL A 145 6.66 -22.84 -3.49
CA VAL A 145 7.79 -22.21 -2.82
C VAL A 145 8.28 -23.08 -1.64
N PRO A 146 9.59 -23.40 -1.55
CA PRO A 146 10.59 -23.21 -2.61
C PRO A 146 10.24 -24.03 -3.85
N GLY A 147 10.60 -23.53 -5.03
CA GLY A 147 10.26 -24.15 -6.32
C GLY A 147 9.99 -23.15 -7.44
N SER A 148 9.01 -23.48 -8.29
CA SER A 148 8.71 -22.77 -9.55
C SER A 148 8.27 -21.32 -9.37
N GLU A 149 7.80 -20.92 -8.19
CA GLU A 149 7.37 -19.54 -7.90
C GLU A 149 8.28 -18.79 -6.92
N SER A 150 9.45 -19.34 -6.60
CA SER A 150 10.43 -18.67 -5.72
C SER A 150 10.80 -17.28 -6.24
N ASN A 151 11.00 -17.15 -7.56
CA ASN A 151 11.34 -15.86 -8.18
C ASN A 151 10.20 -14.82 -8.06
N LYS A 152 8.94 -15.25 -7.98
CA LYS A 152 7.82 -14.32 -7.76
C LYS A 152 7.83 -13.78 -6.33
N LEU A 153 8.07 -14.65 -5.36
CA LEU A 153 8.25 -14.24 -3.97
C LEU A 153 9.45 -13.27 -3.83
N LEU A 154 10.61 -13.63 -4.37
CA LEU A 154 11.81 -12.76 -4.31
C LEU A 154 11.58 -11.43 -5.04
N GLY A 155 10.88 -11.46 -6.18
CA GLY A 155 10.49 -10.25 -6.91
C GLY A 155 9.62 -9.33 -6.06
N PHE A 156 8.60 -9.84 -5.38
CA PHE A 156 7.80 -9.04 -4.44
C PHE A 156 8.64 -8.44 -3.30
N LEU A 157 9.49 -9.25 -2.66
CA LEU A 157 10.33 -8.76 -1.56
C LEU A 157 11.30 -7.66 -2.03
N LYS A 158 11.95 -7.83 -3.19
CA LYS A 158 12.90 -6.85 -3.76
C LYS A 158 12.17 -5.64 -4.33
N ASP A 159 11.27 -5.86 -5.26
CA ASP A 159 10.67 -4.80 -6.05
C ASP A 159 9.56 -4.07 -5.27
N ASP A 160 8.70 -4.77 -4.54
CA ASP A 160 7.59 -4.10 -3.85
C ASP A 160 7.94 -3.64 -2.44
N LEU A 161 8.74 -4.43 -1.70
CA LEU A 161 9.13 -4.09 -0.32
C LEU A 161 10.51 -3.43 -0.21
N GLY A 162 11.30 -3.37 -1.29
CA GLY A 162 12.63 -2.74 -1.29
C GLY A 162 13.70 -3.54 -0.53
N LEU A 163 13.50 -4.84 -0.36
CA LEU A 163 14.44 -5.72 0.34
C LEU A 163 15.53 -6.21 -0.63
N ASP A 164 16.44 -5.32 -1.04
CA ASP A 164 17.45 -5.62 -2.06
C ASP A 164 18.32 -6.86 -1.76
N TRP A 165 18.50 -7.19 -0.48
CA TRP A 165 19.31 -8.34 -0.02
C TRP A 165 18.76 -9.70 -0.44
N VAL A 166 17.49 -9.79 -0.86
CA VAL A 166 16.84 -11.07 -1.20
C VAL A 166 17.30 -11.65 -2.53
N GLU A 167 18.04 -10.88 -3.35
CA GLU A 167 18.58 -11.33 -4.64
C GLU A 167 19.46 -12.58 -4.51
N ASP A 168 20.24 -12.67 -3.43
CA ASP A 168 21.13 -13.79 -3.14
C ASP A 168 20.59 -14.72 -2.02
N ALA A 169 19.33 -14.53 -1.62
CA ALA A 169 18.77 -15.26 -0.49
C ALA A 169 18.44 -16.72 -0.83
N LYS A 170 18.65 -17.58 0.16
CA LYS A 170 18.17 -18.97 0.13
C LYS A 170 16.73 -19.01 0.66
N ILE A 171 15.93 -19.90 0.08
CA ILE A 171 14.56 -20.16 0.52
C ILE A 171 14.44 -21.60 0.97
N THR A 172 13.94 -21.79 2.18
CA THR A 172 13.59 -23.10 2.73
C THR A 172 12.21 -23.05 3.35
N LYS A 173 11.67 -24.21 3.70
CA LYS A 173 10.41 -24.32 4.43
C LYS A 173 10.57 -25.32 5.57
N ASN A 174 9.86 -25.10 6.67
CA ASN A 174 9.88 -26.02 7.80
C ASN A 174 9.15 -27.35 7.50
N GLU A 175 9.38 -28.35 8.36
CA GLU A 175 8.79 -29.69 8.21
C GLU A 175 7.25 -29.69 8.22
N ASP A 176 6.65 -28.78 8.98
CA ASP A 176 5.19 -28.65 9.08
C ASP A 176 4.55 -27.89 7.90
N ASP A 177 5.32 -27.44 6.91
CA ASP A 177 4.88 -26.66 5.74
C ASP A 177 4.13 -25.36 6.11
N LYS A 178 4.36 -24.81 7.32
CA LYS A 178 3.68 -23.61 7.86
C LYS A 178 4.50 -22.33 7.78
N THR A 179 5.82 -22.47 7.65
CA THR A 179 6.75 -21.34 7.67
C THR A 179 7.75 -21.45 6.53
N ILE A 180 7.82 -20.43 5.68
CA ILE A 180 8.88 -20.23 4.69
C ILE A 180 9.95 -19.34 5.32
N TYR A 181 11.21 -19.74 5.21
CA TYR A 181 12.36 -18.94 5.61
C TYR A 181 13.09 -18.43 4.37
N ILE A 182 13.41 -17.14 4.37
CA ILE A 182 14.21 -16.46 3.34
C ILE A 182 15.40 -15.85 4.06
N PHE A 183 16.63 -16.21 3.69
CA PHE A 183 17.78 -15.74 4.45
C PHE A 183 19.07 -15.70 3.63
N THR A 184 19.94 -14.78 4.03
CA THR A 184 21.37 -14.78 3.76
C THR A 184 22.10 -15.05 5.08
N ASP A 185 23.42 -14.94 5.10
CA ASP A 185 24.20 -15.09 6.33
C ASP A 185 23.96 -13.93 7.33
N GLU A 186 23.50 -12.77 6.85
CA GLU A 186 23.35 -11.55 7.66
C GLU A 186 21.90 -11.16 7.93
N LYS A 187 20.99 -11.48 7.00
CA LYS A 187 19.60 -11.03 7.04
C LYS A 187 18.67 -12.20 6.84
N SER A 188 17.52 -12.13 7.50
CA SER A 188 16.46 -13.10 7.31
C SER A 188 15.09 -12.45 7.29
N ALA A 189 14.15 -13.17 6.69
CA ALA A 189 12.72 -12.97 6.78
C ALA A 189 12.02 -14.33 6.84
N GLU A 190 10.85 -14.35 7.46
CA GLU A 190 10.00 -15.54 7.52
C GLU A 190 8.57 -15.19 7.16
N ILE A 191 7.89 -16.12 6.49
CA ILE A 191 6.47 -16.02 6.20
C ILE A 191 5.77 -17.15 6.93
N VAL A 192 4.84 -16.81 7.81
CA VAL A 192 4.09 -17.76 8.64
C VAL A 192 2.62 -17.73 8.22
N LEU A 193 2.05 -18.90 7.93
CA LEU A 193 0.59 -19.03 7.75
C LEU A 193 -0.10 -18.93 9.11
N GLU A 194 -0.97 -17.94 9.26
CA GLU A 194 -1.74 -17.70 10.48
C GLU A 194 -3.23 -18.00 10.22
N GLY A 195 -3.56 -19.28 10.12
CA GLY A 195 -4.93 -19.72 9.88
C GLY A 195 -5.26 -19.85 8.39
N THR A 196 -6.49 -19.53 8.00
CA THR A 196 -7.01 -19.85 6.65
C THR A 196 -7.02 -18.69 5.67
N ASP A 197 -6.93 -17.46 6.17
CA ASP A 197 -7.13 -16.21 5.42
C ASP A 197 -5.98 -15.21 5.59
N ARG A 198 -5.03 -15.48 6.50
CA ARG A 198 -3.93 -14.57 6.82
C ARG A 198 -2.58 -15.27 6.85
N ALA A 199 -1.55 -14.56 6.41
CA ALA A 199 -0.16 -14.88 6.67
C ALA A 199 0.61 -13.60 7.06
N VAL A 200 1.71 -13.77 7.78
CA VAL A 200 2.56 -12.67 8.21
C VAL A 200 3.96 -12.89 7.68
N LEU A 201 4.48 -11.89 6.97
CA LEU A 201 5.89 -11.79 6.62
C LEU A 201 6.58 -10.93 7.69
N GLN A 202 7.58 -11.48 8.37
CA GLN A 202 8.37 -10.76 9.35
C GLN A 202 9.84 -10.77 8.94
N THR A 203 10.48 -9.62 9.04
CA THR A 203 11.90 -9.43 8.73
C THR A 203 12.71 -9.34 10.03
N SER A 204 13.97 -9.73 9.95
CA SER A 204 14.92 -9.70 11.08
C SER A 204 15.17 -8.29 11.64
N ASP A 205 14.91 -7.23 10.88
CA ASP A 205 15.00 -5.84 11.34
C ASP A 205 13.73 -5.34 12.04
N GLY A 206 12.73 -6.20 12.19
CA GLY A 206 11.50 -5.94 12.93
C GLY A 206 10.33 -5.43 12.10
N GLN A 207 10.45 -5.31 10.77
CA GLN A 207 9.30 -4.98 9.92
C GLN A 207 8.40 -6.19 9.74
N ALA A 208 7.09 -5.96 9.80
CA ALA A 208 6.07 -6.98 9.62
C ALA A 208 5.03 -6.54 8.58
N TYR A 209 4.60 -7.48 7.74
CA TYR A 209 3.66 -7.25 6.65
C TYR A 209 2.57 -8.31 6.67
N GLU A 210 1.33 -7.87 6.64
CA GLU A 210 0.17 -8.75 6.51
C GLU A 210 -0.06 -9.12 5.04
N LEU A 211 -0.22 -10.42 4.80
CA LEU A 211 -0.53 -11.00 3.50
C LEU A 211 -1.89 -11.70 3.57
N LEU A 212 -2.65 -11.61 2.47
CA LEU A 212 -3.94 -12.28 2.32
C LEU A 212 -3.71 -13.71 1.82
N VAL A 213 -4.39 -14.66 2.45
CA VAL A 213 -4.40 -16.06 2.02
C VAL A 213 -5.73 -16.37 1.34
N LYS A 214 -5.67 -16.96 0.14
CA LYS A 214 -6.83 -17.54 -0.52
C LYS A 214 -6.62 -19.03 -0.68
N GLN A 215 -7.54 -19.80 -0.11
CA GLN A 215 -7.60 -21.24 -0.31
C GLN A 215 -8.61 -21.59 -1.39
N VAL A 216 -8.19 -22.41 -2.35
CA VAL A 216 -9.05 -22.97 -3.39
C VAL A 216 -9.13 -24.47 -3.18
N LYS A 217 -10.35 -24.97 -2.96
CA LYS A 217 -10.63 -26.40 -2.82
C LYS A 217 -11.20 -26.90 -4.14
N GLU A 218 -10.54 -27.88 -4.72
CA GLU A 218 -11.02 -28.62 -5.88
C GLU A 218 -11.34 -30.05 -5.44
N GLU A 219 -12.27 -30.69 -6.14
CA GLU A 219 -12.67 -32.06 -5.81
C GLU A 219 -11.49 -33.01 -6.03
N ASN A 220 -11.17 -33.83 -5.03
CA ASN A 220 -10.07 -34.81 -5.04
C ASN A 220 -8.64 -34.23 -5.14
N GLU A 221 -8.44 -32.93 -4.91
CA GLU A 221 -7.11 -32.31 -4.81
C GLU A 221 -6.86 -31.70 -3.42
N PRO A 222 -5.61 -31.70 -2.92
CA PRO A 222 -5.27 -30.92 -1.75
C PRO A 222 -5.56 -29.43 -1.99
N PRO A 223 -5.94 -28.66 -0.94
CA PRO A 223 -6.27 -27.26 -1.10
C PRO A 223 -5.08 -26.48 -1.65
N LYS A 224 -5.30 -25.70 -2.71
CA LYS A 224 -4.30 -24.77 -3.24
C LYS A 224 -4.33 -23.50 -2.40
N ILE A 225 -3.15 -23.05 -1.97
CA ILE A 225 -3.00 -21.88 -1.08
C ILE A 225 -2.25 -20.82 -1.87
N TYR A 226 -2.87 -19.65 -2.05
CA TYR A 226 -2.33 -18.52 -2.79
C TYR A 226 -2.18 -17.31 -1.88
N LEU A 227 -1.04 -16.63 -1.99
CA LEU A 227 -0.70 -15.47 -1.19
C LEU A 227 -0.83 -14.21 -2.04
N TYR A 228 -1.44 -13.18 -1.44
CA TYR A 228 -1.66 -11.89 -2.06
C TYR A 228 -1.20 -10.75 -1.15
N SER A 229 -0.67 -9.69 -1.74
CA SER A 229 -0.35 -8.47 -1.01
C SER A 229 -1.62 -7.70 -0.66
N THR A 230 -1.71 -7.21 0.57
CA THR A 230 -2.74 -6.28 1.03
C THR A 230 -2.58 -4.87 0.42
N LEU A 231 -1.37 -4.54 -0.02
CA LEU A 231 -0.98 -3.23 -0.53
C LEU A 231 -0.42 -3.31 -1.95
N ILE A 232 -0.61 -2.22 -2.70
CA ILE A 232 -0.13 -2.01 -4.06
C ILE A 232 0.91 -0.89 -3.99
N TYR A 233 2.13 -1.18 -4.45
CA TYR A 233 3.26 -0.24 -4.37
C TYR A 233 3.59 0.43 -5.70
N SER A 234 2.97 -0.01 -6.80
CA SER A 234 3.18 0.52 -8.15
C SER A 234 1.85 0.67 -8.89
N THR A 235 1.84 1.55 -9.89
CA THR A 235 0.67 1.66 -10.78
C THR A 235 0.57 0.42 -11.67
N PRO A 236 -0.63 -0.11 -11.98
CA PRO A 236 -0.76 -1.22 -12.91
C PRO A 236 -0.49 -0.77 -14.35
N ASN A 237 -0.08 -1.68 -15.23
CA ASN A 237 0.02 -1.39 -16.67
C ASN A 237 -1.38 -1.15 -17.25
N ILE A 238 -1.57 -0.07 -18.00
CA ILE A 238 -2.86 0.30 -18.60
C ILE A 238 -2.70 0.64 -20.07
N TYR A 239 -3.66 0.18 -20.87
CA TYR A 239 -3.76 0.47 -22.30
C TYR A 239 -5.22 0.79 -22.61
N TYR A 240 -5.48 1.89 -23.32
CA TYR A 240 -6.83 2.33 -23.64
C TYR A 240 -6.90 3.27 -24.85
N ARG A 241 -8.11 3.53 -25.34
CA ARG A 241 -8.39 4.48 -26.43
C ARG A 241 -9.17 5.71 -25.93
N SER A 242 -9.03 6.83 -26.65
CA SER A 242 -9.88 8.01 -26.46
C SER A 242 -11.22 7.86 -27.15
#